data_AF-A0A7W0MLG9-F1
#
_entry.id   AF-A0A7W0MLG9-F1
#
_cell.length_a   1.000
_cell.length_b   1.000
_cell.length_c   1.000
_cell.angle_alpha   90.00
_cell.angle_beta   90.00
_cell.angle_gamma   90.00
#
_symmetry.space_group_name_H-M   'P 1'
#
loop_
_entity.id
_entity.type
_entity.pdbx_description
1 polymer ?
#
loop_
_entity_poly.entity_id
_entity_poly.type
_entity_poly.pdbx_seq_one_letter_code
_entity_poly.pdbx_strand_id
1 'polypeptide(L)'
;MTAFPVEHSDGNPAYGFRVDYEGRSVVLSGDTTLHENVIAHGTGADLIVHNVIAFSERLSDMPEMQGVLAKLTTPEQAAEVFSRAEPRMAVYSHIGTKELQRQDGLDELITRTRAAGYDGPLTLGQDRMTIQIGDEVIVTPPQPIEDLPMLDNKAQTFP
;
A
#
# COMPACT_ATOMS: atom_id res chain seq x y z
N MET A 1 -7.69 5.97 17.44
CA MET A 1 -7.75 5.94 15.96
C MET A 1 -8.19 7.31 15.49
N THR A 2 -7.53 7.83 14.46
CA THR A 2 -7.76 9.16 13.88
C THR A 2 -7.98 8.98 12.38
N ALA A 3 -9.09 9.49 11.84
CA ALA A 3 -9.30 9.58 10.41
C ALA A 3 -8.83 10.95 9.91
N PHE A 4 -8.24 11.00 8.72
CA PHE A 4 -7.81 12.24 8.07
C PHE A 4 -8.16 12.24 6.59
N PRO A 5 -8.58 13.37 6.01
CA PRO A 5 -8.96 13.42 4.61
C PRO A 5 -7.75 13.22 3.71
N VAL A 6 -7.96 12.53 2.60
CA VAL A 6 -7.00 12.37 1.50
C VAL A 6 -7.69 12.70 0.17
N GLU A 7 -6.94 12.71 -0.93
CA GLU A 7 -7.45 13.09 -2.25
C GLU A 7 -7.58 11.85 -3.15
N HIS A 8 -8.82 11.52 -3.54
CA HIS A 8 -9.11 10.43 -4.48
C HIS A 8 -10.04 10.87 -5.63
N SER A 9 -10.02 12.15 -5.99
CA SER A 9 -10.77 12.75 -7.10
C SER A 9 -12.27 12.44 -7.03
N ASP A 10 -12.81 11.73 -8.03
CA ASP A 10 -14.20 11.29 -8.12
C ASP A 10 -14.60 10.26 -7.04
N GLY A 11 -13.62 9.70 -6.33
CA GLY A 11 -13.83 8.84 -5.17
C GLY A 11 -13.97 9.59 -3.83
N ASN A 12 -13.92 10.91 -3.82
CA ASN A 12 -14.09 11.70 -2.60
C ASN A 12 -15.55 11.66 -2.08
N PRO A 13 -15.76 11.72 -0.73
CA PRO A 13 -14.73 11.92 0.28
C PRO A 13 -13.93 10.64 0.57
N ALA A 14 -12.60 10.76 0.54
CA ALA A 14 -11.66 9.68 0.84
C ALA A 14 -10.89 9.98 2.13
N TYR A 15 -10.51 8.92 2.85
CA TYR A 15 -9.84 9.03 4.13
C TYR A 15 -8.69 8.03 4.27
N GLY A 16 -7.60 8.52 4.86
CA GLY A 16 -6.61 7.69 5.52
C GLY A 16 -6.93 7.57 7.01
N PHE A 17 -6.29 6.60 7.66
CA PHE A 17 -6.48 6.31 9.07
C PHE A 17 -5.15 6.12 9.77
N ARG A 18 -5.02 6.70 10.97
CA ARG A 18 -3.93 6.42 11.90
C ARG A 18 -4.48 5.68 13.13
N VAL A 19 -3.80 4.61 13.51
CA VAL A 19 -4.07 3.85 14.72
C VAL A 19 -2.87 3.96 15.63
N ASP A 20 -3.06 4.54 16.82
CA ASP A 20 -2.06 4.61 17.88
C ASP A 20 -2.46 3.65 19.01
N TYR A 21 -1.51 2.82 19.46
CA TYR A 21 -1.72 1.85 20.53
C TYR A 21 -0.42 1.58 21.30
N GLU A 22 -0.41 1.78 22.62
CA GLU A 22 0.75 1.53 23.49
C GLU A 22 2.08 2.11 22.95
N GLY A 23 2.07 3.34 22.46
CA GLY A 23 3.25 4.02 21.91
C GLY A 23 3.64 3.59 20.50
N ARG A 24 2.87 2.70 19.86
CA ARG A 24 3.04 2.27 18.47
C ARG A 24 2.03 2.95 17.57
N SER A 25 2.36 3.10 16.29
CA SER A 25 1.51 3.77 15.31
C SER A 25 1.51 3.11 13.93
N VAL A 26 0.32 2.97 13.37
CA VAL A 26 0.07 2.46 12.02
C VAL A 26 -0.72 3.48 11.23
N VAL A 27 -0.30 3.73 9.99
CA VAL A 27 -1.05 4.56 9.04
C VAL A 27 -1.49 3.73 7.86
N LEU A 28 -2.77 3.86 7.52
CA LEU A 28 -3.38 3.33 6.31
C LEU A 28 -3.71 4.53 5.43
N SER A 29 -3.10 4.64 4.24
CA SER A 29 -3.32 5.80 3.36
C SER A 29 -4.73 5.88 2.81
N GLY A 30 -5.40 4.73 2.66
CA GLY A 30 -6.54 4.59 1.76
C GLY A 30 -6.11 4.71 0.30
N ASP A 31 -7.06 4.89 -0.60
CA ASP A 31 -6.76 5.25 -1.98
C ASP A 31 -6.50 6.75 -2.08
N THR A 32 -5.29 7.12 -2.50
CA THR A 32 -4.88 8.52 -2.61
C THR A 32 -3.75 8.69 -3.63
N THR A 33 -3.42 9.94 -3.98
CA THR A 33 -2.13 10.35 -4.54
C THR A 33 -1.14 10.78 -3.45
N LEU A 34 0.05 11.29 -3.84
CA LEU A 34 0.91 12.08 -2.94
C LEU A 34 0.06 13.13 -2.22
N HIS A 35 -0.01 13.04 -0.89
CA HIS A 35 -0.87 13.88 -0.08
C HIS A 35 -0.24 14.22 1.27
N GLU A 36 -0.25 15.49 1.63
CA GLU A 36 0.43 16.02 2.82
C GLU A 36 -0.09 15.40 4.12
N ASN A 37 -1.39 15.07 4.21
CA ASN A 37 -1.92 14.41 5.41
C ASN A 37 -1.33 13.01 5.63
N VAL A 38 -1.04 12.25 4.56
CA VAL A 38 -0.39 10.93 4.71
C VAL A 38 1.00 11.11 5.28
N ILE A 39 1.73 12.12 4.82
CA ILE A 39 3.06 12.45 5.31
C ILE A 39 2.99 12.89 6.77
N ALA A 40 2.15 13.88 7.09
CA ALA A 40 2.01 14.43 8.43
C ALA A 40 1.58 13.39 9.47
N HIS A 41 0.64 12.51 9.12
CA HIS A 41 0.22 11.42 10.00
C HIS A 41 1.17 10.22 9.95
N GLY A 42 1.98 10.07 8.90
CA GLY A 42 2.96 9.01 8.71
C GLY A 42 4.33 9.28 9.33
N THR A 43 4.65 10.54 9.65
CA THR A 43 5.95 10.93 10.19
C THR A 43 6.31 10.10 11.43
N GLY A 44 7.40 9.33 11.32
CA GLY A 44 7.92 8.47 12.39
C GLY A 44 7.01 7.30 12.77
N ALA A 45 6.05 6.92 11.92
CA ALA A 45 5.16 5.80 12.20
C ALA A 45 5.92 4.45 12.16
N ASP A 46 5.44 3.45 12.91
CA ASP A 46 6.02 2.11 12.83
C ASP A 46 5.71 1.45 11.48
N LEU A 47 4.54 1.72 10.94
CA LEU A 47 4.07 1.13 9.70
C LEU A 47 3.23 2.13 8.89
N ILE A 48 3.55 2.28 7.60
CA ILE A 48 2.66 2.88 6.62
C ILE A 48 2.24 1.82 5.61
N VAL A 49 0.93 1.59 5.48
CA VAL A 49 0.33 0.78 4.42
C VAL A 49 -0.24 1.72 3.37
N HIS A 50 0.27 1.64 2.14
CA HIS A 50 0.03 2.63 1.09
C HIS A 50 -0.46 2.01 -0.21
N ASN A 51 -1.42 2.65 -0.90
CA ASN A 51 -1.81 2.23 -2.25
C ASN A 51 -0.68 2.48 -3.26
N VAL A 52 -0.62 1.69 -4.33
CA VAL A 52 0.33 1.95 -5.42
C VAL A 52 -0.19 1.46 -6.78
N ILE A 53 0.10 2.22 -7.83
CA ILE A 53 -0.22 1.85 -9.20
C ILE A 53 0.95 2.09 -10.16
N ALA A 54 1.18 1.13 -11.04
CA ALA A 54 2.07 1.28 -12.18
C ALA A 54 1.47 0.62 -13.42
N PHE A 55 1.65 1.27 -14.57
CA PHE A 55 1.25 0.77 -15.88
C PHE A 55 2.47 0.68 -16.79
N SER A 56 2.33 -0.07 -17.89
CA SER A 56 3.27 0.02 -19.01
C SER A 56 3.31 1.46 -19.55
N GLU A 57 4.41 1.84 -20.21
CA GLU A 57 4.54 3.15 -20.87
C GLU A 57 3.35 3.39 -21.82
N ARG A 58 3.03 2.38 -22.65
CA ARG A 58 1.90 2.42 -23.58
C ARG A 58 0.57 2.76 -22.91
N LEU A 59 0.25 2.15 -21.78
CA LEU A 59 -0.98 2.46 -21.04
C LEU A 59 -0.89 3.82 -20.33
N SER A 60 0.29 4.19 -19.86
CA SER A 60 0.52 5.48 -19.19
C SER A 60 0.33 6.65 -20.14
N ASP A 61 0.50 6.46 -21.45
CA ASP A 61 0.27 7.49 -22.48
C ASP A 61 -1.20 7.58 -22.95
N MET A 62 -2.05 6.61 -22.56
CA MET A 62 -3.46 6.61 -22.97
C MET A 62 -4.27 7.66 -22.19
N PRO A 63 -5.03 8.54 -22.87
CA PRO A 63 -5.89 9.55 -22.23
C PRO A 63 -6.87 8.95 -21.21
N GLU A 64 -7.41 7.76 -21.51
CA GLU A 64 -8.37 7.06 -20.66
C GLU A 64 -7.77 6.61 -19.32
N MET A 65 -6.44 6.42 -19.27
CA MET A 65 -5.73 6.00 -18.06
C MET A 65 -5.26 7.18 -17.20
N GLN A 66 -5.22 8.41 -17.75
CA GLN A 66 -4.82 9.61 -17.01
C GLN A 66 -5.70 9.83 -15.78
N GLY A 67 -7.01 9.60 -15.89
CA GLY A 67 -7.93 9.74 -14.76
C GLY A 67 -7.63 8.76 -13.62
N VAL A 68 -7.09 7.58 -13.93
CA VAL A 68 -6.68 6.59 -12.92
C VAL A 68 -5.36 6.98 -12.27
N LEU A 69 -4.37 7.40 -13.07
CA LEU A 69 -3.08 7.87 -12.56
C LEU A 69 -3.22 9.15 -11.73
N ALA A 70 -4.20 10.00 -12.03
CA ALA A 70 -4.47 11.23 -11.29
C ALA A 70 -5.08 11.01 -9.91
N LYS A 71 -5.53 9.79 -9.56
CA LYS A 71 -6.20 9.50 -8.28
C LYS A 71 -5.56 8.39 -7.45
N LEU A 72 -4.51 7.75 -7.95
CA LEU A 72 -3.77 6.70 -7.25
C LEU A 72 -2.27 7.00 -7.30
N THR A 73 -1.55 6.53 -6.29
CA THR A 73 -0.14 6.89 -6.08
C THR A 73 0.78 6.08 -6.98
N THR A 74 1.69 6.75 -7.69
CA THR A 74 2.77 6.08 -8.44
C THR A 74 3.94 5.69 -7.52
N PRO A 75 4.86 4.80 -7.94
CA PRO A 75 6.06 4.47 -7.15
C PRO A 75 6.91 5.70 -6.79
N GLU A 76 7.01 6.69 -7.68
CA GLU A 76 7.78 7.92 -7.45
C GLU A 76 7.12 8.79 -6.38
N GLN A 77 5.79 8.94 -6.45
CA GLN A 77 5.02 9.65 -5.43
C GLN A 77 5.09 8.95 -4.07
N ALA A 78 5.01 7.62 -4.05
CA ALA A 78 5.16 6.84 -2.83
C ALA A 78 6.57 6.97 -2.25
N ALA A 79 7.61 6.97 -3.08
CA ALA A 79 8.99 7.22 -2.63
C ALA A 79 9.11 8.58 -1.94
N GLU A 80 8.46 9.63 -2.47
CA GLU A 80 8.40 10.93 -1.83
C GLU A 80 7.65 10.88 -0.49
N VAL A 81 6.47 10.25 -0.43
CA VAL A 81 5.71 10.07 0.81
C VAL A 81 6.56 9.39 1.87
N PHE A 82 7.19 8.26 1.54
CA PHE A 82 7.96 7.47 2.50
C PHE A 82 9.26 8.15 2.91
N SER A 83 9.93 8.85 1.99
CA SER A 83 11.15 9.60 2.31
C SER A 83 10.86 10.77 3.25
N ARG A 84 9.69 11.42 3.13
CA ARG A 84 9.29 12.54 4.00
C ARG A 84 8.66 12.08 5.32
N ALA A 85 8.02 10.91 5.33
CA ALA A 85 7.41 10.35 6.52
C ALA A 85 8.38 9.50 7.35
N GLU A 86 9.44 8.95 6.74
CA GLU A 86 10.45 8.10 7.39
C GLU A 86 9.84 7.01 8.30
N PRO A 87 8.92 6.16 7.79
CA PRO A 87 8.35 5.10 8.61
C PRO A 87 9.38 4.00 8.88
N ARG A 88 9.22 3.26 9.98
CA ARG A 88 10.07 2.09 10.27
C ARG A 88 9.88 0.97 9.23
N MET A 89 8.68 0.86 8.66
CA MET A 89 8.36 -0.04 7.55
C MET A 89 7.29 0.59 6.64
N ALA A 90 7.54 0.58 5.33
CA ALA A 90 6.52 0.88 4.33
C ALA A 90 6.02 -0.43 3.70
N VAL A 91 4.72 -0.51 3.44
CA VAL A 91 4.09 -1.67 2.81
C VAL A 91 3.16 -1.20 1.71
N TYR A 92 3.37 -1.71 0.50
CA TYR A 92 2.40 -1.52 -0.56
C TYR A 92 1.18 -2.42 -0.37
N SER A 93 0.00 -1.84 -0.51
CA SER A 93 -1.29 -2.52 -0.59
C SER A 93 -2.06 -1.95 -1.79
N HIS A 94 -3.26 -2.49 -2.07
CA HIS A 94 -4.10 -2.06 -3.18
C HIS A 94 -3.28 -1.90 -4.49
N ILE A 95 -2.53 -2.96 -4.81
CA ILE A 95 -1.48 -2.93 -5.82
C ILE A 95 -2.08 -3.07 -7.22
N GLY A 96 -1.88 -2.07 -8.07
CA GLY A 96 -2.30 -2.09 -9.47
C GLY A 96 -1.10 -2.18 -10.43
N THR A 97 -0.94 -3.30 -11.14
CA THR A 97 0.10 -3.48 -12.17
C THR A 97 -0.54 -3.89 -13.50
N LYS A 98 -1.06 -2.93 -14.29
CA LYS A 98 -1.73 -3.24 -15.57
C LYS A 98 -0.75 -3.29 -16.73
N GLU A 99 -0.91 -4.32 -17.57
CA GLU A 99 -0.03 -4.60 -18.73
C GLU A 99 1.46 -4.72 -18.42
N LEU A 100 1.77 -4.96 -17.16
CA LEU A 100 3.04 -5.48 -16.72
C LEU A 100 2.83 -6.98 -16.48
N GLN A 101 3.79 -7.83 -16.87
CA GLN A 101 3.69 -9.25 -16.48
C GLN A 101 3.65 -9.33 -14.95
N ARG A 102 2.93 -10.29 -14.37
CA ARG A 102 2.61 -10.23 -12.92
C ARG A 102 3.85 -10.12 -12.03
N GLN A 103 4.90 -10.91 -12.30
CA GLN A 103 6.12 -10.85 -11.52
C GLN A 103 6.94 -9.59 -11.84
N ASP A 104 7.17 -9.33 -13.14
CA ASP A 104 7.90 -8.15 -13.62
C ASP A 104 7.28 -6.85 -13.12
N GLY A 105 5.95 -6.76 -13.05
CA GLY A 105 5.21 -5.59 -12.60
C GLY A 105 5.36 -5.33 -11.11
N LEU A 106 5.47 -6.37 -10.29
CA LEU A 106 5.73 -6.21 -8.86
C LEU A 106 7.17 -5.75 -8.60
N ASP A 107 8.13 -6.33 -9.33
CA ASP A 107 9.55 -5.94 -9.24
C ASP A 107 9.76 -4.50 -9.75
N GLU A 108 9.00 -4.08 -10.77
CA GLU A 108 9.01 -2.71 -11.31
C GLU A 108 8.58 -1.67 -10.27
N LEU A 109 7.58 -1.98 -9.42
CA LEU A 109 7.15 -1.07 -8.36
C LEU A 109 8.29 -0.78 -7.39
N ILE A 110 8.99 -1.81 -6.93
CA ILE A 110 10.13 -1.67 -6.03
C ILE A 110 11.25 -0.92 -6.74
N THR A 111 11.59 -1.32 -7.97
CA THR A 111 12.68 -0.71 -8.75
C THR A 111 12.47 0.79 -8.93
N ARG A 112 11.27 1.21 -9.34
CA ARG A 112 10.93 2.62 -9.50
C ARG A 112 10.93 3.39 -8.18
N THR A 113 10.44 2.78 -7.10
CA THR A 113 10.46 3.38 -5.75
C THR A 113 11.91 3.62 -5.29
N ARG A 114 12.82 2.66 -5.52
CA ARG A 114 14.25 2.80 -5.21
C ARG A 114 14.94 3.82 -6.10
N ALA A 115 14.66 3.81 -7.40
CA ALA A 115 15.22 4.76 -8.35
C ALA A 115 14.81 6.22 -8.03
N ALA A 116 13.63 6.40 -7.43
CA ALA A 116 13.15 7.70 -6.94
C ALA A 116 13.75 8.12 -5.58
N GLY A 117 14.63 7.30 -4.98
CA GLY A 117 15.46 7.68 -3.84
C GLY A 117 14.97 7.23 -2.47
N TYR A 118 13.91 6.42 -2.37
CA TYR A 118 13.53 5.84 -1.09
C TYR A 118 14.35 4.58 -0.80
N ASP A 119 15.21 4.65 0.22
CA ASP A 119 16.09 3.54 0.64
C ASP A 119 15.61 2.82 1.91
N GLY A 120 14.52 3.30 2.54
CA GLY A 120 13.96 2.71 3.76
C GLY A 120 13.31 1.34 3.55
N PRO A 121 12.99 0.61 4.63
CA PRO A 121 12.34 -0.69 4.53
C PRO A 121 11.02 -0.61 3.76
N LEU A 122 10.86 -1.53 2.81
CA LEU A 122 9.70 -1.63 1.91
C LEU A 122 9.41 -3.09 1.61
N THR A 123 8.14 -3.46 1.62
CA THR A 123 7.68 -4.76 1.10
C THR A 123 6.36 -4.64 0.36
N LEU A 124 6.09 -5.61 -0.50
CA LEU A 124 4.83 -5.75 -1.22
C LEU A 124 3.87 -6.58 -0.37
N GLY A 125 2.74 -6.00 0.01
CA GLY A 125 1.67 -6.69 0.71
C GLY A 125 1.14 -7.88 -0.09
N GLN A 126 0.78 -8.94 0.62
CA GLN A 126 0.19 -10.15 0.06
C GLN A 126 -1.03 -10.54 0.88
N ASP A 127 -2.02 -11.16 0.24
CA ASP A 127 -3.18 -11.69 0.94
C ASP A 127 -2.74 -12.65 2.05
N ARG A 128 -3.25 -12.44 3.27
CA ARG A 128 -2.89 -13.18 4.50
C ARG A 128 -1.45 -12.97 5.01
N MET A 129 -0.70 -12.02 4.47
CA MET A 129 0.50 -11.51 5.13
C MET A 129 0.15 -11.02 6.54
N THR A 130 1.01 -11.33 7.51
CA THR A 130 0.88 -10.84 8.89
C THR A 130 2.05 -9.91 9.20
N ILE A 131 1.76 -8.76 9.80
CA ILE A 131 2.78 -7.81 10.24
C ILE A 131 2.61 -7.62 11.75
N GLN A 132 3.66 -7.96 12.50
CA GLN A 132 3.71 -7.75 13.94
C GLN A 132 4.52 -6.49 14.23
N ILE A 133 3.97 -5.61 15.05
CA ILE A 133 4.59 -4.33 15.43
C ILE A 133 4.95 -4.40 16.91
N GLY A 134 6.25 -4.53 17.19
CA GLY A 134 6.82 -4.58 18.53
C GLY A 134 8.02 -3.63 18.63
N ASP A 135 9.05 -4.06 19.36
CA ASP A 135 10.36 -3.38 19.34
C ASP A 135 11.01 -3.46 17.95
N GLU A 136 10.59 -4.42 17.13
CA GLU A 136 10.88 -4.55 15.71
C GLU A 136 9.56 -4.68 14.93
N VAL A 137 9.61 -4.41 13.62
CA VAL A 137 8.50 -4.70 12.70
C VAL A 137 8.81 -6.01 11.99
N ILE A 138 8.04 -7.06 12.29
CA ILE A 138 8.24 -8.40 11.75
C ILE A 138 7.19 -8.67 10.69
N VAL A 139 7.63 -8.87 9.45
CA VAL A 139 6.78 -9.24 8.32
C VAL A 139 6.82 -10.76 8.13
N THR A 140 5.67 -11.40 8.26
CA THR A 140 5.50 -12.85 8.06
C THR A 140 4.76 -13.11 6.75
N PRO A 141 5.33 -13.92 5.83
CA PRO A 141 4.66 -14.25 4.57
C PRO A 141 3.36 -15.04 4.82
N PRO A 142 2.44 -15.06 3.85
CA PRO A 142 1.21 -15.82 3.98
C PRO A 142 1.49 -17.30 4.24
N GLN A 143 0.83 -17.84 5.25
CA GLN A 143 0.92 -19.27 5.58
C GLN A 143 0.23 -20.11 4.50
N PRO A 144 0.66 -21.33 4.18
CA PRO A 144 -0.07 -22.21 3.27
C PRO A 144 -1.53 -22.41 3.70
N ILE A 145 -2.43 -22.62 2.73
CA ILE A 145 -3.83 -23.03 2.99
C ILE A 145 -4.09 -24.49 2.63
N GLU A 146 -3.06 -25.23 2.20
CA GLU A 146 -3.20 -26.61 1.73
C GLU A 146 -3.84 -27.52 2.80
N ASP A 147 -3.58 -27.24 4.08
CA ASP A 147 -4.12 -27.99 5.21
C ASP A 147 -5.36 -27.37 5.87
N LEU A 148 -5.86 -26.23 5.35
CA LEU A 148 -7.07 -25.59 5.89
C LEU A 148 -8.32 -26.19 5.24
N PRO A 149 -9.40 -26.42 6.01
CA PRO A 149 -10.65 -26.87 5.43
C PRO A 149 -11.17 -25.81 4.45
N MET A 150 -11.61 -26.24 3.26
CA MET A 150 -12.31 -25.38 2.30
C MET A 150 -13.62 -24.90 2.94
N LEU A 151 -13.61 -23.66 3.45
CA LEU A 151 -14.79 -23.03 4.05
C LEU A 151 -15.70 -22.36 3.01
N ASP A 152 -15.22 -22.21 1.77
CA ASP A 152 -15.95 -21.59 0.67
C ASP A 152 -16.68 -22.66 -0.16
N ASN A 153 -17.54 -23.41 0.52
CA ASN A 153 -18.39 -24.44 -0.06
C ASN A 153 -19.86 -24.04 0.09
N LYS A 154 -20.56 -23.81 -1.02
CA LYS A 154 -22.01 -23.48 -1.03
C LYS A 154 -22.90 -24.57 -0.40
N ALA A 155 -22.39 -25.78 -0.19
CA ALA A 155 -23.05 -26.89 0.48
C ALA A 155 -22.66 -27.03 1.96
N GLN A 156 -21.83 -26.14 2.51
CA GLN A 156 -21.44 -26.19 3.91
C GLN A 156 -22.57 -25.72 4.80
N THR A 157 -23.13 -26.65 5.58
CA THR A 157 -24.10 -26.34 6.63
C THR A 157 -23.34 -25.83 7.85
N PHE A 158 -23.57 -24.57 8.21
CA PHE A 158 -23.10 -24.02 9.50
C PHE A 158 -23.98 -24.56 10.64
N PRO A 159 -23.40 -24.84 11.83
CA PRO A 159 -24.16 -25.27 13.01
C PRO A 159 -25.09 -24.19 13.56
#